data_AF-A6TQ31-F1
#
_entry.id   AF-A6TQ31-F1
#
_cell.length_a   1.000
_cell.length_b   1.000
_cell.length_c   1.000
_cell.angle_alpha   90.00
_cell.angle_beta   90.00
_cell.angle_gamma   90.00
#
_symmetry.space_group_name_H-M   'P 1'
#
loop_
_entity.id
_entity.type
_entity.pdbx_description
1 polymer ?
#
loop_
_entity_poly.entity_id
_entity_poly.type
_entity_poly.pdbx_seq_one_letter_code
_entity_poly.pdbx_strand_id
1 'polypeptide(L)'
;MIKKDWSLEQKLKTLSDKLSRYSFDGLPIDLVTIESLDDGRKIAVINLIDPEERIKSGHRRTWAGNYFQGSSGGNVTRDKLLRTFLQEDFKEGWVDGVKFLYNHDPTNHFERVGELLGATYLSYGKPM
;
A
#
# COMPACT_ATOMS: atom_id res chain seq x y z
N MET A 1 -18.33 -0.39 -8.03
CA MET A 1 -18.68 -1.77 -7.63
C MET A 1 -17.55 -2.69 -8.07
N ILE A 2 -17.03 -3.59 -7.23
CA ILE A 2 -16.07 -4.61 -7.69
C ILE A 2 -16.90 -5.77 -8.25
N LYS A 3 -16.61 -6.22 -9.49
CA LYS A 3 -17.33 -7.35 -10.11
C LYS A 3 -16.60 -8.66 -9.80
N LYS A 4 -17.35 -9.76 -9.68
CA LYS A 4 -16.81 -11.09 -9.34
C LYS A 4 -15.76 -11.57 -10.35
N ASP A 5 -16.02 -11.31 -11.64
CA ASP A 5 -15.23 -11.83 -12.77
C ASP A 5 -14.02 -10.97 -13.15
N TRP A 6 -13.75 -9.92 -12.36
CA TRP A 6 -12.55 -9.10 -12.57
C TRP A 6 -11.28 -9.86 -12.21
N SER A 7 -10.22 -9.59 -12.96
CA SER A 7 -8.88 -10.05 -12.61
C SER A 7 -8.45 -9.46 -11.27
N LEU A 8 -7.55 -10.14 -10.57
CA LEU A 8 -6.99 -9.64 -9.32
C LEU A 8 -6.40 -8.23 -9.48
N GLU A 9 -5.71 -7.98 -10.60
CA GLU A 9 -5.17 -6.67 -10.96
C GLU A 9 -6.25 -5.59 -11.06
N GLN A 10 -7.35 -5.85 -11.78
CA GLN A 10 -8.47 -4.91 -11.90
C GLN A 10 -9.10 -4.60 -10.55
N LYS A 11 -9.24 -5.62 -9.69
CA LYS A 11 -9.79 -5.47 -8.34
C LYS A 11 -8.87 -4.60 -7.47
N LEU A 12 -7.57 -4.89 -7.47
CA LEU A 12 -6.56 -4.13 -6.72
C LEU A 12 -6.46 -2.68 -7.21
N LYS A 13 -6.39 -2.43 -8.52
CA LYS A 13 -6.41 -1.06 -9.09
C LYS A 13 -7.65 -0.29 -8.66
N THR A 14 -8.83 -0.92 -8.72
CA THR A 14 -10.08 -0.30 -8.27
C THR A 14 -10.06 0.01 -6.76
N LEU A 15 -9.45 -0.84 -5.94
CA LEU A 15 -9.28 -0.58 -4.52
C LEU A 15 -8.35 0.61 -4.30
N SER A 16 -7.21 0.67 -4.99
CA SER A 16 -6.28 1.79 -4.94
C SER A 16 -6.96 3.12 -5.25
N ASP A 17 -7.70 3.19 -6.36
CA ASP A 17 -8.41 4.41 -6.80
C ASP A 17 -9.42 4.89 -5.75
N LYS A 18 -10.21 3.95 -5.21
CA LYS A 18 -11.21 4.27 -4.18
C LYS A 18 -10.55 4.71 -2.89
N LEU A 19 -9.53 3.97 -2.46
CA LEU A 19 -8.83 4.25 -1.22
C LEU A 19 -8.17 5.64 -1.28
N SER A 20 -7.47 5.93 -2.38
CA SER A 20 -6.93 7.24 -2.70
C SER A 20 -8.00 8.34 -2.58
N ARG A 21 -9.09 8.21 -3.35
CA ARG A 21 -10.13 9.24 -3.43
C ARG A 21 -10.87 9.48 -2.12
N TYR A 22 -11.20 8.42 -1.39
CA TYR A 22 -12.10 8.52 -0.23
C TYR A 22 -11.38 8.57 1.11
N SER A 23 -10.08 8.23 1.17
CA SER A 23 -9.32 8.20 2.41
C SER A 23 -8.07 9.06 2.42
N PHE A 24 -7.53 9.40 1.25
CA PHE A 24 -6.20 10.02 1.14
C PHE A 24 -6.17 11.26 0.25
N ASP A 25 -7.28 12.01 0.18
CA ASP A 25 -7.42 13.26 -0.59
C ASP A 25 -6.99 13.14 -2.07
N GLY A 26 -7.18 11.95 -2.65
CA GLY A 26 -6.80 11.69 -4.04
C GLY A 26 -5.28 11.61 -4.27
N LEU A 27 -4.46 11.42 -3.24
CA LEU A 27 -3.04 11.10 -3.44
C LEU A 27 -2.90 9.75 -4.17
N PRO A 28 -2.08 9.65 -5.23
CA PRO A 28 -2.02 8.43 -6.02
C PRO A 28 -1.52 7.22 -5.24
N ILE A 29 -2.12 6.08 -5.56
CA ILE A 29 -1.78 4.75 -5.06
C ILE A 29 -1.75 3.84 -6.27
N ASP A 30 -0.57 3.38 -6.66
CA ASP A 30 -0.41 2.61 -7.90
C ASP A 30 -0.13 1.15 -7.60
N LEU A 31 -0.84 0.24 -8.27
CA LEU A 31 -0.40 -1.16 -8.34
C LEU A 31 0.74 -1.25 -9.35
N VAL A 32 1.95 -1.52 -8.87
CA VAL A 32 3.15 -1.68 -9.70
C VAL A 32 3.17 -3.06 -10.33
N THR A 33 3.05 -4.09 -9.51
CA THR A 33 3.07 -5.49 -9.96
C THR A 33 2.40 -6.40 -8.93
N ILE A 34 2.13 -7.65 -9.35
CA ILE A 34 1.77 -8.75 -8.45
C ILE A 34 2.89 -9.78 -8.59
N GLU A 35 3.74 -9.85 -7.56
CA GLU A 35 4.79 -10.86 -7.49
C GLU A 35 4.17 -12.22 -7.14
N SER A 36 4.68 -13.28 -7.75
CA SER A 36 4.36 -14.66 -7.38
C SER A 36 5.57 -15.27 -6.72
N LEU A 37 5.40 -15.82 -5.53
CA LEU A 37 6.43 -16.59 -4.84
C LEU A 37 6.48 -18.02 -5.37
N ASP A 38 7.58 -18.72 -5.14
CA ASP A 38 7.78 -20.10 -5.57
C ASP A 38 6.75 -21.08 -5.01
N ASP A 39 6.13 -20.75 -3.86
CA ASP A 39 5.06 -21.52 -3.23
C ASP A 39 3.64 -21.16 -3.74
N GLY A 40 3.54 -20.31 -4.76
CA GLY A 40 2.29 -19.91 -5.39
C GLY A 40 1.57 -18.74 -4.72
N ARG A 41 2.08 -18.23 -3.58
CA ARG A 41 1.53 -17.02 -2.94
C ARG A 41 1.76 -15.79 -3.78
N LYS A 42 0.87 -14.81 -3.64
CA LYS A 42 0.89 -13.55 -4.41
C LYS A 42 1.10 -12.35 -3.50
N ILE A 43 2.01 -11.46 -3.89
CA ILE A 43 2.29 -10.21 -3.18
C ILE A 43 1.97 -9.04 -4.10
N ALA A 44 1.05 -8.17 -3.68
CA ALA A 44 0.82 -6.90 -4.37
C ALA A 44 1.95 -5.91 -4.03
N VAL A 45 2.57 -5.31 -5.03
CA VAL A 45 3.50 -4.19 -4.86
C VAL A 45 2.76 -2.91 -5.19
N ILE A 46 2.56 -2.08 -4.17
CA ILE A 46 1.78 -0.83 -4.21
C ILE A 46 2.73 0.34 -4.05
N ASN A 47 2.61 1.39 -4.86
CA ASN A 47 3.42 2.59 -4.72
C ASN A 47 2.58 3.78 -4.26
N LEU A 48 3.01 4.43 -3.19
CA LEU A 48 2.44 5.66 -2.67
C LEU A 48 3.22 6.83 -3.27
N ILE A 49 2.55 7.65 -4.06
CA ILE A 49 3.22 8.71 -4.83
C ILE A 49 2.82 10.06 -4.26
N ASP A 50 3.81 10.93 -4.11
CA ASP A 50 3.62 12.36 -3.92
C ASP A 50 3.82 13.08 -5.24
N PRO A 51 2.74 13.52 -5.90
CA PRO A 51 2.84 14.28 -7.12
C PRO A 51 3.64 15.58 -6.93
N GLU A 52 4.39 15.99 -7.94
CA GLU A 52 5.25 17.18 -7.86
C GLU A 52 4.45 18.44 -7.49
N GLU A 53 3.22 18.59 -8.01
CA GLU A 53 2.34 19.69 -7.68
C GLU A 53 1.90 19.67 -6.21
N ARG A 54 1.69 18.48 -5.63
CA ARG A 54 1.38 18.32 -4.20
C ARG A 54 2.58 18.75 -3.36
N ILE A 55 3.78 18.28 -3.70
CA ILE A 55 5.03 18.67 -3.04
C ILE A 55 5.22 20.18 -3.07
N LYS A 56 5.09 20.81 -4.25
CA LYS A 56 5.21 22.27 -4.42
C LYS A 56 4.16 23.05 -3.64
N SER A 57 2.96 22.50 -3.49
CA SER A 57 1.87 23.14 -2.77
C SER A 57 1.95 23.03 -1.23
N GLY A 58 2.94 22.28 -0.71
CA GLY A 58 3.30 22.24 0.70
C GLY A 58 3.28 20.84 1.30
N HIS A 59 4.15 20.61 2.30
CA HIS A 59 4.38 19.30 2.93
C HIS A 59 3.11 18.64 3.50
N ARG A 60 2.14 19.41 3.99
CA ARG A 60 0.87 18.88 4.52
C ARG A 60 -0.09 18.32 3.47
N ARG A 61 0.32 18.30 2.19
CA ARG A 61 -0.45 17.73 1.09
C ARG A 61 0.17 16.46 0.52
N THR A 62 1.18 15.93 1.21
CA THR A 62 1.90 14.73 0.81
C THR A 62 1.59 13.55 1.73
N TRP A 63 1.92 12.34 1.31
CA TRP A 63 1.87 11.14 2.14
C TRP A 63 2.67 11.33 3.42
N ALA A 64 3.94 11.73 3.28
CA ALA A 64 4.85 11.91 4.41
C ALA A 64 4.34 12.98 5.40
N GLY A 65 3.88 14.12 4.89
CA GLY A 65 3.55 15.26 5.74
C GLY A 65 2.12 15.36 6.22
N ASN A 66 1.20 14.56 5.68
CA ASN A 66 -0.21 14.54 6.11
C ASN A 66 -0.63 13.22 6.75
N TYR A 67 -0.22 12.09 6.17
CA TYR A 67 -0.76 10.78 6.55
C TYR A 67 0.23 9.96 7.38
N PHE A 68 1.52 10.08 7.11
CA PHE A 68 2.58 9.42 7.89
C PHE A 68 3.24 10.35 8.91
N GLN A 69 2.65 11.53 9.18
CA GLN A 69 3.19 12.46 10.15
C GLN A 69 3.01 11.92 11.58
N GLY A 70 4.13 11.75 12.29
CA GLY A 70 4.14 11.27 13.68
C GLY A 70 3.77 9.80 13.81
N SER A 71 3.97 9.23 15.00
CA SER A 71 3.77 7.80 15.25
C SER A 71 2.31 7.37 15.12
N SER A 72 1.37 8.15 15.66
CA SER A 72 -0.07 7.85 15.59
C SER A 72 -0.60 7.93 14.17
N GLY A 73 -0.23 8.97 13.41
CA GLY A 73 -0.63 9.11 12.00
C GLY A 73 -0.10 7.96 11.15
N GLY A 74 1.20 7.66 11.28
CA GLY A 74 1.83 6.54 10.57
C GLY A 74 1.18 5.19 10.87
N ASN A 75 0.86 4.88 12.13
CA ASN A 75 0.20 3.64 12.50
C ASN A 75 -1.22 3.53 11.91
N VAL A 76 -2.04 4.58 12.03
CA VAL A 76 -3.41 4.59 11.49
C VAL A 76 -3.40 4.42 9.98
N THR A 77 -2.53 5.17 9.29
CA THR A 77 -2.38 5.09 7.83
C THR A 77 -1.93 3.71 7.38
N ARG A 78 -0.89 3.15 8.02
CA ARG A 78 -0.38 1.81 7.74
C ARG A 78 -1.47 0.76 7.92
N ASP A 79 -2.16 0.76 9.06
CA ASP A 79 -3.17 -0.25 9.36
C ASP A 79 -4.35 -0.18 8.38
N LYS A 80 -4.73 1.04 7.94
CA LYS A 80 -5.76 1.22 6.92
C LYS A 80 -5.33 0.65 5.56
N LEU A 81 -4.10 0.93 5.13
CA LEU A 81 -3.53 0.40 3.88
C LEU A 81 -3.46 -1.13 3.93
N LEU A 82 -2.88 -1.69 5.00
CA LEU A 82 -2.76 -3.14 5.20
C LEU A 82 -4.12 -3.83 5.16
N ARG A 83 -5.09 -3.39 5.97
CA ARG A 83 -6.43 -3.98 5.99
C ARG A 83 -7.13 -3.89 4.64
N THR A 84 -6.94 -2.78 3.92
CA THR A 84 -7.57 -2.58 2.61
C THR A 84 -7.00 -3.52 1.56
N PHE A 85 -5.68 -3.70 1.50
CA PHE A 85 -5.07 -4.53 0.46
C PHE A 85 -5.05 -6.01 0.79
N LEU A 86 -4.89 -6.38 2.07
CA LEU A 86 -4.90 -7.79 2.47
C LEU A 86 -6.31 -8.37 2.46
N GLN A 87 -7.35 -7.57 2.76
CA GLN A 87 -8.73 -8.04 2.86
C GLN A 87 -8.81 -9.35 3.67
N GLU A 88 -8.30 -9.38 4.92
CA GLU A 88 -8.09 -10.62 5.69
C GLU A 88 -9.34 -11.53 5.80
N ASP A 89 -10.55 -10.96 5.65
CA ASP A 89 -11.83 -11.69 5.66
C ASP A 89 -12.21 -12.32 4.30
N PHE A 90 -11.51 -11.99 3.22
CA PHE A 90 -11.78 -12.44 1.85
C PHE A 90 -10.88 -13.63 1.49
N LYS A 91 -11.45 -14.83 1.44
CA LYS A 91 -10.68 -16.09 1.46
C LYS A 91 -10.28 -16.67 0.10
N GLU A 92 -10.79 -16.17 -1.02
CA GLU A 92 -10.62 -16.84 -2.32
C GLU A 92 -9.93 -15.95 -3.37
N GLY A 93 -8.79 -16.42 -3.89
CA GLY A 93 -8.14 -15.86 -5.08
C GLY A 93 -7.59 -14.43 -4.91
N TRP A 94 -7.21 -14.07 -3.69
CA TRP A 94 -6.68 -12.76 -3.33
C TRP A 94 -5.15 -12.77 -3.16
N VAL A 95 -4.56 -11.65 -2.75
CA VAL A 95 -3.13 -11.58 -2.40
C VAL A 95 -2.88 -12.04 -0.97
N ASP A 96 -1.75 -12.69 -0.76
CA ASP A 96 -1.28 -13.19 0.54
C ASP A 96 -0.37 -12.18 1.27
N GLY A 97 0.09 -11.17 0.54
CA GLY A 97 0.96 -10.12 1.07
C GLY A 97 0.86 -8.83 0.29
N VAL A 98 1.37 -7.77 0.89
CA VAL A 98 1.50 -6.46 0.25
C VAL A 98 2.82 -5.79 0.64
N LYS A 99 3.46 -5.17 -0.34
CA LYS A 99 4.64 -4.32 -0.19
C LYS A 99 4.29 -2.91 -0.62
N PHE A 100 4.67 -1.91 0.16
CA PHE A 100 4.42 -0.51 -0.17
C PHE A 100 5.71 0.21 -0.49
N LEU A 101 5.83 0.75 -1.69
CA LEU A 101 6.89 1.67 -2.10
C LEU A 101 6.46 3.11 -1.82
N TYR A 102 7.43 4.01 -1.73
CA TYR A 102 7.19 5.44 -1.66
C TYR A 102 7.95 6.15 -2.78
N ASN A 103 7.24 6.85 -3.68
CA ASN A 103 7.82 7.48 -4.87
C ASN A 103 8.74 6.55 -5.70
N HIS A 104 8.31 5.30 -5.86
CA HIS A 104 9.06 4.23 -6.55
C HIS A 104 10.39 3.83 -5.89
N ASP A 105 10.69 4.33 -4.69
CA ASP A 105 11.89 3.98 -3.96
C ASP A 105 11.68 2.67 -3.17
N PRO A 106 12.38 1.59 -3.54
CA PRO A 106 12.30 0.32 -2.83
C PRO A 106 13.03 0.32 -1.51
N THR A 107 13.73 1.38 -1.11
CA THR A 107 14.38 1.47 0.21
C THR A 107 13.48 2.10 1.27
N ASN A 108 12.43 2.81 0.85
CA ASN A 108 11.45 3.48 1.71
C ASN A 108 10.12 2.73 1.73
N HIS A 109 10.18 1.44 2.06
CA HIS A 109 9.03 0.54 2.02
C HIS A 109 8.64 0.00 3.39
N PHE A 110 7.38 -0.40 3.51
CA PHE A 110 6.91 -1.24 4.60
C PHE A 110 6.18 -2.46 4.03
N GLU A 111 6.42 -3.61 4.64
CA GLU A 111 5.95 -4.90 4.14
C GLU A 111 5.09 -5.61 5.18
N ARG A 112 4.10 -6.36 4.69
CA ARG A 112 3.46 -7.41 5.47
C ARG A 112 3.11 -8.58 4.56
N VAL A 113 3.67 -9.73 4.87
CA VAL A 113 3.30 -11.03 4.33
C VAL A 113 2.57 -11.79 5.45
N GLY A 114 1.46 -12.46 5.15
CA GLY A 114 0.64 -13.16 6.15
C GLY A 114 1.40 -14.17 7.04
N GLU A 115 0.81 -14.56 8.17
CA GLU A 115 1.39 -15.28 9.33
C GLU A 115 2.05 -16.66 9.10
N LEU A 116 2.31 -17.09 7.86
CA LEU A 116 2.97 -18.37 7.58
C LEU A 116 4.48 -18.26 7.29
N LEU A 117 5.05 -17.06 7.32
CA LEU A 117 6.50 -16.89 7.40
C LEU A 117 6.83 -16.07 8.63
N GLY A 118 7.64 -16.64 9.53
CA GLY A 118 8.19 -15.91 10.67
C GLY A 118 8.90 -14.64 10.19
N ALA A 119 8.25 -13.51 10.46
CA ALA A 119 8.70 -12.12 10.36
C ALA A 119 9.32 -11.63 9.04
N THR A 120 8.91 -10.43 8.59
CA THR A 120 9.83 -9.29 8.50
C THR A 120 9.03 -7.99 8.57
N TYR A 121 9.23 -7.26 9.66
CA TYR A 121 8.95 -5.84 9.76
C TYR A 121 10.17 -5.11 9.18
N LEU A 122 9.98 -4.18 8.24
CA LEU A 122 10.95 -3.12 7.99
C LEU A 122 10.35 -1.79 8.47
N SER A 123 10.95 -1.31 9.55
CA SER A 123 10.65 -0.04 10.20
C SER A 123 11.15 1.14 9.36
N TYR A 124 10.37 2.22 9.33
CA TYR A 124 10.84 3.55 8.95
C TYR A 124 12.03 4.01 9.83
N GLY A 125 13.13 4.45 9.18
CA GLY A 125 14.14 5.44 9.68
C GLY A 125 15.28 4.87 10.54
N LYS A 126 16.57 5.12 10.25
CA LYS A 126 17.24 6.35 9.78
C LYS A 126 18.42 6.05 8.83
N PRO A 127 18.76 6.92 7.86
CA PRO A 127 20.15 7.06 7.43
C PRO A 127 20.95 7.80 8.52
N MET A 128 22.12 7.25 8.87
CA MET A 128 23.19 7.97 9.58
C MET A 128 23.87 8.96 8.63
#